data_AF-A0A142EC89-F1
#
_entry.id   AF-A0A142EC89-F1
#
_cell.length_a   1.000
_cell.length_b   1.000
_cell.length_c   1.000
_cell.angle_alpha   90.00
_cell.angle_beta   90.00
_cell.angle_gamma   90.00
#
_symmetry.space_group_name_H-M   'P 1'
#
loop_
_entity.id
_entity.type
_entity.pdbx_description
1 polymer ?
#
loop_
_entity_poly.entity_id
_entity_poly.type
_entity_poly.pdbx_seq_one_letter_code
_entity_poly.pdbx_strand_id
1 'polypeptide(L)'
;MAKKKRQTFNLDELNAYKKAFGNPLLKKEIFVSIAGPAIVSGGYVFILTYYWWLAAIFAIVGGIYGYRVSMPMNIKRVYEQQALYERNRFINYMTQILSDPSKTVVTALGIVADRAKGEFRDNLKKLRGTLMDATPNDVTKAFHDLKEKYPNDIVFDLYLEQLVTATIEGRASMDTLKNIKSWHNSLLDKQKMFIDKKKGFSKDFRLTALIGVGIVAVLTVSLGLPKFIDYFAHFWIGWVTSLIYLGAHFHYYRRYQKQIVDDDVMEVTV
;
A
#
# COMPACT_ATOMS: atom_id res chain seq x y z
N MET A 1 -6.01 -21.37 -5.32
CA MET A 1 -6.53 -20.04 -5.72
C MET A 1 -7.66 -19.62 -4.79
N ALA A 2 -7.36 -18.87 -3.73
CA ALA A 2 -8.39 -18.31 -2.85
C ALA A 2 -8.78 -16.93 -3.39
N LYS A 3 -10.04 -16.79 -3.79
CA LYS A 3 -10.64 -15.52 -4.23
C LYS A 3 -10.54 -14.53 -3.07
N LYS A 4 -9.58 -13.60 -3.11
CA LYS A 4 -9.37 -12.55 -2.10
C LYS A 4 -10.66 -11.72 -2.02
N LYS A 5 -11.51 -12.04 -1.04
CA LYS A 5 -12.81 -11.39 -0.79
C LYS A 5 -12.52 -9.89 -0.65
N ARG A 6 -13.24 -9.03 -1.38
CA ARG A 6 -13.19 -7.58 -1.18
C ARG A 6 -13.73 -7.27 0.20
N GLN A 7 -12.87 -7.34 1.21
CA GLN A 7 -13.18 -6.92 2.56
C GLN A 7 -13.30 -5.40 2.56
N THR A 8 -14.51 -4.90 2.77
CA THR A 8 -14.72 -3.52 3.20
C THR A 8 -14.16 -3.43 4.62
N PHE A 9 -12.92 -2.96 4.73
CA PHE A 9 -12.25 -2.81 6.02
C PHE A 9 -13.08 -1.93 6.95
N ASN A 10 -13.33 -2.41 8.16
CA ASN A 10 -14.06 -1.66 9.18
C ASN A 10 -13.14 -0.59 9.80
N LEU A 11 -13.68 0.53 10.26
CA LEU A 11 -12.88 1.68 10.72
C LEU A 11 -11.87 1.29 11.82
N ASP A 12 -12.23 0.30 12.63
CA ASP A 12 -11.41 -0.24 13.71
C ASP A 12 -10.22 -1.06 13.20
N GLU A 13 -10.37 -1.82 12.12
CA GLU A 13 -9.26 -2.53 11.46
C GLU A 13 -8.28 -1.52 10.85
N LEU A 14 -8.81 -0.48 10.20
CA LEU A 14 -8.00 0.63 9.71
C LEU A 14 -7.24 1.32 10.85
N ASN A 15 -7.87 1.53 12.00
CA ASN A 15 -7.20 2.14 13.15
C ASN A 15 -6.19 1.18 13.81
N ALA A 16 -6.45 -0.13 13.80
CA ALA A 16 -5.51 -1.15 14.24
C ALA A 16 -4.26 -1.19 13.35
N TYR A 17 -4.41 -1.22 12.02
CA TYR A 17 -3.29 -1.15 11.06
C TYR A 17 -2.44 0.11 11.23
N LYS A 18 -3.04 1.23 11.66
CA LYS A 18 -2.32 2.49 11.90
C LYS A 18 -1.60 2.50 13.24
N LYS A 19 -2.27 2.02 14.30
CA LYS A 19 -1.67 1.92 15.63
C LYS A 19 -0.48 0.95 15.62
N ALA A 20 -0.54 -0.07 14.77
CA ALA A 20 0.47 -1.08 14.60
C ALA A 20 1.86 -0.54 14.22
N PHE A 21 2.04 0.67 13.66
CA PHE A 21 3.38 1.22 13.37
C PHE A 21 3.65 2.61 13.96
N GLY A 22 2.79 3.10 14.85
CA GLY A 22 3.06 4.28 15.69
C GLY A 22 3.08 5.64 14.97
N ASN A 23 2.82 5.70 13.65
CA ASN A 23 2.68 6.96 12.94
C ASN A 23 1.19 7.29 12.74
N PRO A 24 0.64 8.31 13.44
CA PRO A 24 -0.71 8.77 13.17
C PRO A 24 -0.78 9.25 11.74
N LEU A 25 -1.90 8.97 11.06
CA LEU A 25 -2.16 9.53 9.74
C LEU A 25 -1.93 11.03 9.78
N LEU A 26 -1.06 11.53 8.91
CA LEU A 26 -1.07 12.93 8.57
C LEU A 26 -2.49 13.23 8.11
N LYS A 27 -3.25 14.04 8.87
CA LYS A 27 -4.63 14.43 8.53
C LYS A 27 -4.75 14.86 7.05
N LYS A 28 -3.66 15.39 6.50
CA LYS A 28 -3.44 15.71 5.10
C LYS A 28 -3.62 14.52 4.13
N GLU A 29 -3.11 13.33 4.43
CA GLU A 29 -3.23 12.16 3.54
C GLU A 29 -4.64 11.57 3.53
N ILE A 30 -5.33 11.59 4.67
CA ILE A 30 -6.76 11.25 4.77
C ILE A 30 -7.57 12.23 3.93
N PHE A 31 -7.33 13.52 4.17
CA PHE A 31 -8.03 14.58 3.49
C PHE A 31 -7.80 14.48 1.97
N VAL A 32 -6.57 14.26 1.51
CA VAL A 32 -6.28 14.11 0.07
C VAL A 32 -6.93 12.86 -0.52
N SER A 33 -7.01 11.75 0.22
CA SER A 33 -7.63 10.50 -0.27
C SER A 33 -9.15 10.58 -0.41
N ILE A 34 -9.81 11.50 0.30
CA ILE A 34 -11.26 11.73 0.26
C ILE A 34 -11.60 12.95 -0.60
N ALA A 35 -10.94 14.07 -0.37
CA ALA A 35 -11.16 15.32 -1.07
C ALA A 35 -10.70 15.23 -2.53
N GLY A 36 -9.64 14.48 -2.84
CA GLY A 36 -9.18 14.29 -4.22
C GLY A 36 -10.27 13.73 -5.13
N PRO A 37 -10.82 12.54 -4.82
CA PRO A 37 -11.96 11.98 -5.57
C PRO A 37 -13.19 12.88 -5.62
N ALA A 38 -13.53 13.57 -4.51
CA ALA A 38 -14.66 14.49 -4.45
C ALA A 38 -14.50 15.73 -5.34
N ILE A 39 -13.33 16.36 -5.32
CA ILE A 39 -13.01 17.54 -6.14
C ILE A 39 -12.98 17.16 -7.62
N VAL A 40 -12.37 16.02 -7.96
CA VAL A 40 -12.31 15.56 -9.35
C VAL A 40 -13.72 15.23 -9.86
N SER A 41 -14.52 14.45 -9.11
CA SER A 41 -15.86 14.08 -9.57
C SER A 41 -16.80 15.29 -9.65
N GLY A 42 -16.85 16.13 -8.61
CA GLY A 42 -17.67 17.33 -8.59
C GLY A 42 -17.23 18.36 -9.61
N GLY A 43 -15.92 18.59 -9.73
CA GLY A 43 -15.35 19.57 -10.66
C GLY A 43 -15.60 19.22 -12.12
N TYR A 44 -15.43 17.95 -12.51
CA TYR A 44 -15.75 17.51 -13.87
C TYR A 44 -17.23 17.64 -14.19
N VAL A 45 -18.11 17.24 -13.27
CA VAL A 45 -19.57 17.37 -13.47
C VAL A 45 -19.96 18.84 -13.56
N PHE A 46 -19.38 19.71 -12.75
CA PHE A 46 -19.62 21.14 -12.81
C PHE A 46 -19.20 21.75 -14.15
N ILE A 47 -17.97 21.49 -14.59
CA ILE A 47 -17.42 22.09 -15.82
C ILE A 47 -18.17 21.60 -17.07
N LEU A 48 -18.71 20.38 -17.05
CA LEU A 48 -19.47 19.82 -18.18
C LEU A 48 -20.93 20.27 -18.22
N THR A 49 -21.56 20.48 -17.07
CA THR A 49 -23.03 20.71 -16.99
C THR A 49 -23.42 22.09 -16.48
N TYR A 50 -22.51 22.82 -15.85
CA TYR A 50 -22.74 24.10 -15.14
C TYR A 50 -23.85 24.07 -14.07
N TYR A 51 -24.37 22.90 -13.70
CA TYR A 51 -25.31 22.72 -12.59
C TYR A 51 -24.56 22.47 -11.28
N TRP A 52 -24.57 23.48 -10.40
CA TRP A 52 -23.92 23.38 -9.09
C TRP A 52 -24.48 22.27 -8.20
N TRP A 53 -25.79 21.98 -8.30
CA TRP A 53 -26.44 20.94 -7.50
C TRP A 53 -26.04 19.52 -7.95
N LEU A 54 -25.88 19.30 -9.26
CA LEU A 54 -25.33 18.04 -9.81
C LEU A 54 -23.89 17.85 -9.37
N ALA A 55 -23.08 18.91 -9.44
CA ALA A 55 -21.70 18.88 -8.97
C ALA A 55 -21.60 18.50 -7.48
N ALA A 56 -22.49 19.04 -6.65
CA ALA A 56 -22.55 18.72 -5.22
C ALA A 56 -22.87 17.23 -4.98
N ILE A 57 -23.86 16.67 -5.68
CA ILE A 57 -24.21 15.24 -5.57
C ILE A 57 -23.01 14.37 -5.94
N PHE A 58 -22.35 14.65 -7.07
CA PHE A 58 -21.21 13.87 -7.52
C PHE A 58 -19.95 14.07 -6.66
N ALA A 59 -19.78 15.24 -6.04
CA ALA A 59 -18.73 15.46 -5.05
C ALA A 59 -18.95 14.59 -3.80
N ILE A 60 -20.20 14.49 -3.31
CA ILE A 60 -20.56 13.61 -2.19
C ILE A 60 -20.30 12.14 -2.56
N VAL A 61 -20.75 11.69 -3.73
CA VAL A 61 -20.50 10.33 -4.21
C VAL A 61 -19.00 10.04 -4.33
N GLY A 62 -18.22 10.98 -4.88
CA GLY A 62 -16.76 10.89 -4.96
C GLY A 62 -16.10 10.81 -3.58
N GLY A 63 -16.55 11.61 -2.62
CA GLY A 63 -16.07 11.57 -1.24
C GLY A 63 -16.38 10.23 -0.55
N ILE A 64 -17.60 9.70 -0.71
CA ILE A 64 -17.98 8.38 -0.20
C ILE A 64 -17.10 7.29 -0.80
N TYR A 65 -16.83 7.36 -2.11
CA TYR A 65 -15.91 6.43 -2.78
C TYR A 65 -14.49 6.54 -2.24
N GLY A 66 -13.96 7.77 -2.09
CA GLY A 66 -12.65 8.02 -1.52
C GLY A 66 -12.50 7.43 -0.12
N TYR A 67 -13.52 7.60 0.71
CA TYR A 67 -13.57 7.08 2.07
C TYR A 67 -13.69 5.55 2.13
N ARG A 68 -14.61 4.93 1.37
CA ARG A 68 -14.87 3.48 1.46
C ARG A 68 -13.91 2.61 0.66
N VAL A 69 -13.27 3.16 -0.36
CA VAL A 69 -12.44 2.37 -1.29
C VAL A 69 -11.00 2.86 -1.30
N SER A 70 -10.76 4.14 -1.60
CA SER A 70 -9.38 4.63 -1.78
C SER A 70 -8.59 4.66 -0.47
N MET A 71 -9.21 5.14 0.60
CA MET A 71 -8.60 5.26 1.93
C MET A 71 -8.14 3.91 2.53
N PRO A 72 -9.00 2.87 2.68
CA PRO A 72 -8.55 1.59 3.22
C PRO A 72 -7.45 0.94 2.40
N MET A 73 -7.53 1.14 1.09
CA MET A 73 -6.56 0.58 0.16
C MET A 73 -5.18 1.25 0.32
N ASN A 74 -5.13 2.57 0.43
CA ASN A 74 -3.89 3.31 0.73
C ASN A 74 -3.30 2.93 2.09
N ILE A 75 -4.14 2.78 3.11
CA ILE A 75 -3.69 2.46 4.48
C ILE A 75 -3.10 1.05 4.53
N LYS A 76 -3.77 0.07 3.91
CA LYS A 76 -3.25 -1.29 3.79
C LYS A 76 -1.90 -1.31 3.08
N ARG A 77 -1.78 -0.58 1.97
CA ARG A 77 -0.54 -0.47 1.20
C ARG A 77 0.62 0.06 2.03
N VAL A 78 0.40 1.17 2.74
CA VAL A 78 1.41 1.78 3.62
C VAL A 78 1.80 0.80 4.74
N TYR A 79 0.83 0.11 5.32
CA TYR A 79 1.07 -0.91 6.34
C TYR A 79 1.95 -2.05 5.82
N GLU A 80 1.59 -2.66 4.67
CA GLU A 80 2.35 -3.76 4.06
C GLU A 80 3.78 -3.34 3.72
N GLN A 81 3.94 -2.12 3.19
CA GLN A 81 5.25 -1.55 2.88
C GLN A 81 6.10 -1.33 4.14
N GLN A 82 5.52 -0.79 5.22
CA GLN A 82 6.21 -0.61 6.49
C GLN A 82 6.60 -1.96 7.12
N ALA A 83 5.69 -2.94 7.11
CA ALA A 83 5.96 -4.28 7.61
C ALA A 83 7.14 -4.94 6.86
N LEU A 84 7.19 -4.82 5.53
CA LEU A 84 8.31 -5.34 4.74
C LEU A 84 9.63 -4.63 5.04
N TYR A 85 9.62 -3.30 5.22
CA TYR A 85 10.83 -2.57 5.61
C TYR A 85 11.35 -2.99 6.99
N GLU A 86 10.45 -3.23 7.94
CA GLU A 86 10.83 -3.71 9.27
C GLU A 86 11.40 -5.14 9.23
N ARG A 87 10.82 -6.03 8.42
CA ARG A 87 11.38 -7.38 8.16
C ARG A 87 12.75 -7.32 7.50
N ASN A 88 12.94 -6.46 6.50
CA ASN A 88 14.25 -6.24 5.90
C ASN A 88 15.27 -5.71 6.90
N ARG A 89 14.88 -4.75 7.74
CA ARG A 89 15.76 -4.21 8.78
C ARG A 89 16.15 -5.30 9.76
N PHE A 90 15.21 -6.18 10.12
CA PHE A 90 15.49 -7.36 10.93
C PHE A 90 16.50 -8.29 10.27
N ILE A 91 16.29 -8.70 9.02
CA ILE A 91 17.23 -9.57 8.27
C ILE A 91 18.62 -8.94 8.26
N ASN A 92 18.72 -7.66 7.93
CA ASN A 92 19.99 -6.95 7.88
C ASN A 92 20.70 -6.90 9.24
N TYR A 93 20.00 -6.56 10.31
CA TYR A 93 20.59 -6.46 11.64
C TYR A 93 20.88 -7.80 12.29
N MET A 94 20.02 -8.80 12.12
CA MET A 94 20.27 -10.17 12.59
C MET A 94 21.53 -10.72 11.93
N THR A 95 21.66 -10.61 10.59
CA THR A 95 22.86 -11.08 9.88
C THR A 95 24.11 -10.33 10.33
N GLN A 96 24.01 -9.01 10.59
CA GLN A 96 25.13 -8.23 11.08
C GLN A 96 25.56 -8.66 12.48
N ILE A 97 24.62 -8.84 13.42
CA ILE A 97 24.95 -9.21 14.80
C ILE A 97 25.49 -10.64 14.85
N LEU A 98 24.86 -11.57 14.12
CA LEU A 98 25.29 -12.97 14.07
C LEU A 98 26.62 -13.17 13.33
N SER A 99 27.12 -12.16 12.61
CA SER A 99 28.48 -12.21 12.03
C SER A 99 29.57 -12.26 13.09
N ASP A 100 29.26 -11.83 14.32
CA ASP A 100 30.06 -12.09 15.50
C ASP A 100 29.71 -13.49 16.05
N PRO A 101 30.65 -14.47 16.00
CA PRO A 101 30.40 -15.83 16.44
C PRO A 101 30.16 -15.95 17.95
N SER A 102 30.42 -14.90 18.74
CA SER A 102 30.12 -14.87 20.18
C SER A 102 28.63 -14.60 20.48
N LYS A 103 27.83 -14.23 19.48
CA LYS A 103 26.42 -13.86 19.66
C LYS A 103 25.49 -15.02 19.32
N THR A 104 24.58 -15.31 20.25
CA THR A 104 23.49 -16.27 20.03
C THR A 104 22.30 -15.62 19.33
N VAL A 105 21.44 -16.43 18.69
CA VAL A 105 20.20 -15.97 18.05
C VAL A 105 19.29 -15.24 19.05
N VAL A 106 19.14 -15.75 20.27
CA VAL A 106 18.32 -15.12 21.32
C VAL A 106 18.86 -13.74 21.71
N THR A 107 20.18 -13.60 21.82
CA THR A 107 20.83 -12.32 22.12
C THR A 107 20.64 -11.32 20.98
N ALA A 108 20.89 -11.75 19.74
CA ALA A 108 20.69 -10.93 18.55
C ALA A 108 19.23 -10.48 18.42
N LEU A 109 18.28 -11.39 18.63
CA LEU A 109 16.85 -11.11 18.61
C LEU A 109 16.45 -10.05 19.63
N GLY A 110 17.03 -10.06 20.84
CA GLY A 110 16.81 -9.01 21.83
C GLY A 110 17.22 -7.62 21.34
N ILE A 111 18.43 -7.50 20.79
CA ILE A 111 18.94 -6.23 20.26
C ILE A 111 18.08 -5.75 19.09
N VAL A 112 17.70 -6.65 18.18
CA VAL A 112 16.90 -6.30 17.00
C VAL A 112 15.46 -5.96 17.39
N ALA A 113 14.86 -6.67 18.35
CA ALA A 113 13.51 -6.39 18.84
C ALA A 113 13.40 -4.99 19.47
N ASP A 114 14.41 -4.55 20.22
CA ASP A 114 14.41 -3.20 20.81
C ASP A 114 14.59 -2.10 19.76
N ARG A 115 15.25 -2.40 18.64
CA ARG A 115 15.36 -1.50 17.50
C ARG A 115 14.17 -1.56 16.56
N ALA A 116 13.36 -2.62 16.58
CA ALA A 116 12.18 -2.79 15.74
C ALA A 116 11.07 -1.80 16.13
N LYS A 117 10.13 -1.54 15.21
CA LYS A 117 8.98 -0.67 15.47
C LYS A 117 7.67 -1.42 15.28
N GLY A 118 6.65 -0.94 15.98
CA GLY A 118 5.29 -1.39 15.76
C GLY A 118 4.98 -2.83 16.18
N GLU A 119 3.98 -3.45 15.56
CA GLU A 119 3.55 -4.82 15.83
C GLU A 119 4.70 -5.81 15.63
N PHE A 120 5.57 -5.55 14.65
CA PHE A 120 6.71 -6.41 14.41
C PHE A 120 7.67 -6.45 15.61
N ARG A 121 7.90 -5.33 16.30
CA ARG A 121 8.66 -5.32 17.56
C ARG A 121 8.01 -6.21 18.62
N ASP A 122 6.70 -6.10 18.80
CA ASP A 122 5.99 -6.86 19.83
C ASP A 122 6.03 -8.37 19.50
N ASN A 123 5.92 -8.71 18.22
CA ASN A 123 6.10 -10.07 17.72
C ASN A 123 7.51 -10.61 17.99
N LEU A 124 8.56 -9.81 17.76
CA LEU A 124 9.94 -10.20 18.07
C LEU A 124 10.19 -10.33 19.58
N LYS A 125 9.59 -9.47 20.41
CA LYS A 125 9.66 -9.57 21.88
C LYS A 125 8.99 -10.84 22.39
N LYS A 126 7.81 -11.18 21.85
CA LYS A 126 7.13 -12.44 22.14
C LYS A 126 7.97 -13.65 21.72
N LEU A 127 8.50 -13.63 20.49
CA LEU A 127 9.38 -14.69 20.00
C LEU A 127 10.58 -14.89 20.93
N ARG A 128 11.28 -13.80 21.30
CA ARG A 128 12.41 -13.87 22.23
C ARG A 128 12.01 -14.48 23.56
N GLY A 129 10.89 -14.05 24.14
CA GLY A 129 10.39 -14.58 25.41
C GLY A 129 10.17 -16.09 25.34
N THR A 130 9.58 -16.59 24.25
CA THR A 130 9.40 -18.03 24.04
C THR A 130 10.75 -18.76 23.92
N LEU A 131 11.75 -18.18 23.24
CA LEU A 131 13.02 -18.83 22.99
C LEU A 131 13.96 -18.94 24.21
N MET A 132 13.71 -18.23 25.32
CA MET A 132 14.63 -18.24 26.48
C MET A 132 14.68 -19.59 27.20
N ASP A 133 13.56 -20.33 27.22
CA ASP A 133 13.44 -21.65 27.88
C ASP A 133 12.83 -22.72 26.93
N ALA A 134 12.95 -22.51 25.61
CA ALA A 134 12.31 -23.35 24.60
C ALA A 134 12.99 -24.71 24.37
N THR A 135 12.19 -25.76 24.22
CA THR A 135 12.66 -27.01 23.58
C THR A 135 12.82 -26.83 22.06
N PRO A 136 13.54 -27.72 21.35
CA PRO A 136 13.67 -27.63 19.88
C PRO A 136 12.32 -27.56 19.13
N ASN A 137 11.29 -28.24 19.65
CA ASN A 137 9.94 -28.18 19.10
C ASN A 137 9.29 -26.81 19.34
N ASP A 138 9.50 -26.22 20.52
CA ASP A 138 9.00 -24.88 20.85
C ASP A 138 9.69 -23.80 20.01
N VAL A 139 11.00 -23.94 19.74
CA VAL A 139 11.74 -23.06 18.82
C VAL A 139 11.10 -23.09 17.44
N THR A 140 10.94 -24.28 16.87
CA THR A 140 10.36 -24.45 15.53
C THR A 140 8.95 -23.85 15.45
N LYS A 141 8.11 -24.12 16.46
CA LYS A 141 6.76 -23.58 16.54
C LYS A 141 6.75 -22.05 16.68
N ALA A 142 7.62 -21.47 17.51
CA ALA A 142 7.65 -20.03 17.72
C ALA A 142 8.06 -19.26 16.45
N PHE A 143 9.02 -19.77 15.69
CA PHE A 143 9.38 -19.21 14.39
C PHE A 143 8.28 -19.43 13.34
N HIS A 144 7.58 -20.57 13.37
CA HIS A 144 6.42 -20.81 12.51
C HIS A 144 5.28 -19.83 12.78
N ASP A 145 4.95 -19.56 14.04
CA ASP A 145 3.94 -18.57 14.43
C ASP A 145 4.28 -17.16 13.91
N LEU A 146 5.58 -16.81 13.84
CA LEU A 146 6.03 -15.55 13.24
C LEU A 146 5.92 -15.57 11.71
N LYS A 147 6.26 -16.69 11.07
CA LYS A 147 6.15 -16.91 9.62
C LYS A 147 4.71 -16.75 9.15
N GLU A 148 3.74 -17.36 9.83
CA GLU A 148 2.32 -17.33 9.44
C GLU A 148 1.74 -15.91 9.39
N LYS A 149 2.33 -14.94 10.12
CA LYS A 149 1.92 -13.53 10.03
C LYS A 149 2.33 -12.86 8.73
N TYR A 150 3.30 -13.42 8.00
CA TYR A 150 3.89 -12.82 6.80
C TYR A 150 3.98 -13.84 5.64
N PRO A 151 2.86 -14.44 5.21
CA PRO A 151 2.86 -15.58 4.28
C PRO A 151 3.37 -15.25 2.87
N ASN A 152 3.32 -13.97 2.47
CA ASN A 152 3.72 -13.54 1.13
C ASN A 152 5.24 -13.27 1.01
N ASP A 153 6.00 -13.35 2.10
CA ASP A 153 7.43 -13.01 2.12
C ASP A 153 8.30 -14.27 2.19
N ILE A 154 8.48 -14.92 1.04
CA ILE A 154 9.24 -16.18 0.90
C ILE A 154 10.70 -16.01 1.35
N VAL A 155 11.30 -14.85 1.11
CA VAL A 155 12.71 -14.63 1.45
C VAL A 155 12.87 -14.43 2.96
N PHE A 156 11.92 -13.76 3.62
CA PHE A 156 11.86 -13.71 5.07
C PHE A 156 11.62 -15.09 5.69
N ASP A 157 10.76 -15.91 5.09
CA ASP A 157 10.52 -17.30 5.53
C ASP A 157 11.81 -18.13 5.54
N LEU A 158 12.52 -18.16 4.40
CA LEU A 158 13.82 -18.83 4.28
C LEU A 158 14.83 -18.32 5.32
N TYR A 159 14.79 -17.02 5.63
CA TYR A 159 15.65 -16.45 6.66
C TYR A 159 15.31 -16.97 8.06
N LEU A 160 14.02 -17.06 8.40
CA LEU A 160 13.58 -17.62 9.69
C LEU A 160 13.96 -19.09 9.82
N GLU A 161 13.85 -19.88 8.77
CA GLU A 161 14.29 -21.29 8.77
C GLU A 161 15.78 -21.42 9.12
N GLN A 162 16.64 -20.56 8.56
CA GLN A 162 18.06 -20.55 8.93
C GLN A 162 18.29 -20.14 10.39
N LEU A 163 17.44 -19.26 10.95
CA LEU A 163 17.50 -18.93 12.38
C LEU A 163 17.05 -20.08 13.28
N VAL A 164 16.07 -20.89 12.85
CA VAL A 164 15.66 -22.11 13.55
C VAL A 164 16.86 -23.07 13.64
N THR A 165 17.46 -23.38 12.49
CA THR A 165 18.67 -24.24 12.42
C THR A 165 19.78 -23.69 13.31
N ALA A 166 20.08 -22.39 13.21
CA ALA A 166 21.12 -21.75 14.03
C ALA A 166 20.82 -21.81 15.54
N THR A 167 19.55 -21.76 15.93
CA THR A 167 19.14 -21.82 17.34
C THR A 167 19.24 -23.24 17.90
N ILE A 168 18.85 -24.24 17.10
CA ILE A 168 18.85 -25.65 17.53
C ILE A 168 20.26 -26.26 17.46
N GLU A 169 20.98 -26.02 16.37
CA GLU A 169 22.28 -26.65 16.10
C GLU A 169 23.46 -25.81 16.60
N GLY A 170 23.21 -24.58 17.06
CA GLY A 170 24.23 -23.66 17.56
C GLY A 170 25.22 -23.14 16.50
N ARG A 171 24.99 -23.46 15.22
CA ARG A 171 25.81 -23.02 14.09
C ARG A 171 24.91 -22.48 12.97
N ALA A 172 25.09 -21.22 12.63
CA ALA A 172 24.52 -20.65 11.43
C ALA A 172 25.55 -20.70 10.29
N SER A 173 25.12 -21.09 9.08
CA SER A 173 25.91 -20.77 7.89
C SER A 173 25.82 -19.26 7.64
N MET A 174 26.85 -18.54 8.10
CA MET A 174 26.92 -17.08 7.94
C MET A 174 26.83 -16.66 6.47
N ASP A 175 27.40 -17.46 5.57
CA ASP A 175 27.31 -17.21 4.13
C ASP A 175 25.88 -17.37 3.61
N THR A 176 25.12 -18.36 4.11
CA THR A 176 23.71 -18.51 3.80
C THR A 176 22.89 -17.30 4.28
N LEU A 177 23.10 -16.86 5.53
CA LEU A 177 22.42 -15.66 6.07
C LEU A 177 22.75 -14.38 5.28
N LYS A 178 24.01 -14.23 4.82
CA LYS A 178 24.43 -13.11 3.94
C LYS A 178 23.80 -13.20 2.55
N ASN A 179 23.68 -14.39 1.99
CA ASN A 179 23.06 -14.60 0.68
C ASN A 179 21.57 -14.27 0.71
N ILE A 180 20.83 -14.78 1.70
CA ILE A 180 19.40 -14.49 1.88
C ILE A 180 19.19 -12.99 2.11
N LYS A 181 20.02 -12.35 2.96
CA LYS A 181 20.01 -10.89 3.16
C LYS A 181 20.18 -10.14 1.84
N SER A 182 21.17 -10.51 1.03
CA SER A 182 21.44 -9.86 -0.26
C SER A 182 20.25 -10.02 -1.21
N TRP A 183 19.62 -11.19 -1.23
CA TRP A 183 18.43 -11.44 -2.03
C TRP A 183 17.23 -10.60 -1.57
N HIS A 184 16.97 -10.53 -0.26
CA HIS A 184 15.88 -9.73 0.30
C HIS A 184 16.06 -8.22 0.00
N ASN A 185 17.29 -7.70 0.11
CA ASN A 185 17.60 -6.32 -0.27
C ASN A 185 17.37 -6.07 -1.77
N SER A 186 17.79 -6.99 -2.64
CA SER A 186 17.55 -6.89 -4.08
C SER A 186 16.05 -6.89 -4.43
N LEU A 187 15.26 -7.73 -3.74
CA LEU A 187 13.79 -7.75 -3.90
C LEU A 187 13.18 -6.40 -3.53
N LEU A 188 13.62 -5.82 -2.41
CA LEU A 188 13.16 -4.50 -1.99
C LEU A 188 13.54 -3.39 -2.97
N ASP A 189 14.74 -3.45 -3.55
CA ASP A 189 15.15 -2.45 -4.54
C ASP A 189 14.33 -2.58 -5.83
N LYS A 190 14.02 -3.80 -6.28
CA LYS A 190 13.08 -4.03 -7.38
C LYS A 190 11.68 -3.47 -7.06
N GLN A 191 11.19 -3.67 -5.84
CA GLN A 191 9.91 -3.12 -5.44
C GLN A 191 9.92 -1.59 -5.36
N LYS A 192 11.00 -0.96 -4.87
CA LYS A 192 11.16 0.50 -4.94
C LYS A 192 11.11 1.00 -6.37
N MET A 193 11.84 0.35 -7.29
CA MET A 193 11.80 0.70 -8.72
C MET A 193 10.38 0.59 -9.29
N PHE A 194 9.62 -0.44 -8.89
CA PHE A 194 8.23 -0.60 -9.31
C PHE A 194 7.32 0.51 -8.74
N ILE A 195 7.47 0.85 -7.46
CA ILE A 195 6.75 1.97 -6.82
C ILE A 195 7.09 3.30 -7.51
N ASP A 196 8.35 3.52 -7.88
CA ASP A 196 8.76 4.73 -8.58
C ASP A 196 8.18 4.81 -10.00
N LYS A 197 8.10 3.68 -10.72
CA LYS A 197 7.33 3.61 -11.98
C LYS A 197 5.85 3.94 -11.78
N LYS A 198 5.23 3.48 -10.69
CA LYS A 198 3.84 3.84 -10.33
C LYS A 198 3.64 5.31 -10.03
N LYS A 199 4.65 6.00 -9.47
CA LYS A 199 4.61 7.47 -9.34
C LYS A 199 4.57 8.14 -10.71
N GLY A 200 5.25 7.58 -11.71
CA GLY A 200 5.12 7.98 -13.12
C GLY A 200 3.68 7.89 -13.60
N PHE A 201 3.05 6.71 -13.48
CA PHE A 201 1.64 6.53 -13.82
C PHE A 201 0.68 7.47 -13.06
N SER A 202 1.00 7.82 -11.81
CA SER A 202 0.25 8.82 -11.03
C SER A 202 0.35 10.23 -11.61
N LYS A 203 1.51 10.59 -12.15
CA LYS A 203 1.69 11.86 -12.86
C LYS A 203 0.94 11.84 -14.19
N ASP A 204 1.01 10.74 -14.92
CA ASP A 204 0.29 10.59 -16.20
C ASP A 204 -1.22 10.71 -16.01
N PHE A 205 -1.79 10.04 -14.99
CA PHE A 205 -3.21 10.17 -14.66
C PHE A 205 -3.60 11.62 -14.35
N ARG A 206 -2.79 12.34 -13.56
CA ARG A 206 -3.02 13.77 -13.25
C ARG A 206 -2.93 14.63 -14.51
N LEU A 207 -1.99 14.34 -15.40
CA LEU A 207 -1.84 15.06 -16.67
C LEU A 207 -3.05 14.81 -17.58
N THR A 208 -3.51 13.56 -17.70
CA THR A 208 -4.74 13.23 -18.45
C THR A 208 -5.96 13.97 -17.90
N ALA A 209 -6.08 14.08 -16.56
CA ALA A 209 -7.15 14.85 -15.96
C ALA A 209 -7.03 16.36 -16.28
N LEU A 210 -5.82 16.93 -16.20
CA LEU A 210 -5.59 18.34 -16.57
C LEU A 210 -5.87 18.62 -18.05
N ILE A 211 -5.45 17.73 -18.95
CA ILE A 211 -5.75 17.83 -20.39
C ILE A 211 -7.27 17.83 -20.61
N GLY A 212 -8.00 16.96 -19.89
CA GLY A 212 -9.46 16.93 -19.95
C GLY A 212 -10.10 18.27 -19.58
N VAL A 213 -9.65 18.91 -18.49
CA VAL A 213 -10.10 20.25 -18.11
C VAL A 213 -9.72 21.29 -19.18
N GLY A 214 -8.50 21.21 -19.73
CA GLY A 214 -8.03 22.10 -20.79
C GLY A 214 -8.89 22.04 -22.05
N ILE A 215 -9.31 20.84 -22.47
CA ILE A 215 -10.20 20.65 -23.63
C ILE A 215 -11.54 21.37 -23.39
N VAL A 216 -12.16 21.18 -22.22
CA VAL A 216 -13.44 21.84 -21.93
C VAL A 216 -13.27 23.36 -21.84
N ALA A 217 -12.16 23.84 -21.29
CA ALA A 217 -11.86 25.27 -21.25
C ALA A 217 -11.73 25.88 -22.65
N VAL A 218 -11.01 25.22 -23.57
CA VAL A 218 -10.88 25.67 -24.97
C VAL A 218 -12.23 25.70 -25.66
N LEU A 219 -13.06 24.66 -25.51
CA LEU A 219 -14.42 24.64 -26.06
C LEU A 219 -15.30 25.77 -25.50
N THR A 220 -15.21 26.02 -24.19
CA THR A 220 -15.95 27.09 -23.51
C THR A 220 -15.56 28.47 -24.05
N VAL A 221 -14.26 28.74 -24.20
CA VAL A 221 -13.76 30.03 -24.73
C VAL A 221 -14.10 30.20 -26.20
N SER A 222 -13.97 29.13 -27.00
CA SER A 222 -14.18 29.18 -28.45
C SER A 222 -15.64 29.46 -28.81
N LEU A 223 -16.58 28.91 -28.03
CA LEU A 223 -18.02 29.13 -28.23
C LEU A 223 -18.51 30.41 -27.54
N GLY A 224 -17.79 30.88 -26.51
CA GLY A 224 -18.26 31.89 -25.57
C GLY A 224 -19.14 31.27 -24.49
N LEU A 225 -18.94 31.70 -23.24
CA LEU A 225 -19.58 31.09 -22.05
C LEU A 225 -21.12 30.98 -22.15
N PRO A 226 -21.87 32.01 -22.57
CA PRO A 226 -23.33 31.90 -22.67
C PRO A 226 -23.78 30.86 -23.69
N LYS A 227 -23.14 30.85 -24.87
CA LYS A 227 -23.47 29.89 -25.94
C LYS A 227 -23.08 28.47 -25.56
N PHE A 228 -21.97 28.27 -24.86
CA PHE A 228 -21.58 26.96 -24.34
C PHE A 228 -22.63 26.41 -23.37
N ILE A 229 -23.13 27.25 -22.46
CA ILE A 229 -24.15 26.83 -21.50
C ILE A 229 -25.46 26.44 -22.20
N ASP A 230 -25.94 27.30 -23.10
CA ASP A 230 -27.25 27.10 -23.73
C ASP A 230 -27.26 25.97 -24.77
N TYR A 231 -26.21 25.84 -25.58
CA TYR A 231 -26.16 24.87 -26.68
C TYR A 231 -25.49 23.55 -26.31
N PHE A 232 -24.66 23.51 -25.27
CA PHE A 232 -23.96 22.29 -24.85
C PHE A 232 -24.36 21.86 -23.43
N ALA A 233 -24.09 22.67 -22.40
CA ALA A 233 -24.21 22.22 -21.01
C ALA A 233 -25.66 21.88 -20.57
N HIS A 234 -26.64 22.62 -21.08
CA HIS A 234 -28.06 22.40 -20.80
C HIS A 234 -28.81 21.59 -21.88
N PHE A 235 -28.11 21.22 -22.96
CA PHE A 235 -28.72 20.49 -24.08
C PHE A 235 -28.52 18.98 -23.92
N TRP A 236 -29.52 18.20 -24.35
CA TRP A 236 -29.50 16.74 -24.18
C TRP A 236 -28.31 16.05 -24.86
N ILE A 237 -27.83 16.59 -26.00
CA ILE A 237 -26.63 16.08 -26.69
C ILE A 237 -25.38 16.27 -25.82
N GLY A 238 -25.26 17.43 -25.14
CA GLY A 238 -24.17 17.69 -24.21
C GLY A 238 -24.22 16.76 -22.99
N TRP A 239 -25.42 16.39 -22.53
CA TRP A 239 -25.58 15.43 -21.43
C TRP A 239 -25.13 14.03 -21.83
N VAL A 240 -25.52 13.55 -23.00
CA VAL A 240 -25.13 12.22 -23.49
C VAL A 240 -23.61 12.13 -23.68
N THR A 241 -23.01 13.15 -24.32
CA THR A 241 -21.55 13.20 -24.52
C THR A 241 -20.78 13.32 -23.19
N SER A 242 -21.28 14.13 -22.25
CA SER A 242 -20.73 14.25 -20.90
C SER A 242 -20.81 12.94 -20.12
N LEU A 243 -21.92 12.19 -20.24
CA LEU A 243 -22.09 10.89 -19.59
C LEU A 243 -21.08 9.86 -20.12
N ILE A 244 -20.88 9.82 -21.44
CA ILE A 244 -19.88 8.95 -22.07
C ILE A 244 -18.47 9.31 -21.58
N TYR A 245 -18.14 10.61 -21.56
CA TYR A 245 -16.85 11.09 -21.09
C TYR A 245 -16.60 10.73 -19.61
N LEU A 246 -17.57 11.00 -18.74
CA LEU A 246 -17.49 10.67 -17.31
C LEU A 246 -17.38 9.17 -17.08
N GLY A 247 -18.09 8.36 -17.86
CA GLY A 247 -18.00 6.90 -17.84
C GLY A 247 -16.60 6.40 -18.21
N ALA A 248 -16.01 6.93 -19.29
CA ALA A 248 -14.64 6.63 -19.70
C ALA A 248 -13.62 7.06 -18.64
N HIS A 249 -13.78 8.26 -18.07
CA HIS A 249 -12.91 8.78 -17.02
C HIS A 249 -12.99 7.93 -15.75
N PHE A 250 -14.19 7.50 -15.35
CA PHE A 250 -14.39 6.59 -14.22
C PHE A 250 -13.75 5.22 -14.47
N HIS A 251 -13.89 4.66 -15.68
CA HIS A 251 -13.23 3.42 -16.04
C HIS A 251 -11.70 3.52 -15.96
N TYR A 252 -11.14 4.60 -16.51
CA TYR A 252 -9.70 4.88 -16.45
C TYR A 252 -9.21 5.06 -15.00
N TYR A 253 -9.95 5.81 -14.18
CA TYR A 253 -9.66 5.98 -12.76
C TYR A 253 -9.71 4.66 -11.98
N ARG A 254 -10.69 3.79 -12.26
CA ARG A 254 -10.76 2.46 -11.65
C ARG A 254 -9.57 1.58 -12.03
N ARG A 255 -9.11 1.65 -13.29
CA ARG A 255 -7.90 0.93 -13.73
C ARG A 255 -6.66 1.47 -13.02
N TYR A 256 -6.52 2.78 -12.94
CA TYR A 256 -5.46 3.46 -12.20
C TYR A 256 -5.41 3.04 -10.73
N GLN A 257 -6.55 3.05 -10.04
CA GLN A 257 -6.65 2.62 -8.64
C GLN A 257 -6.20 1.16 -8.45
N LYS A 258 -6.57 0.25 -9.36
CA LYS A 258 -6.08 -1.15 -9.29
C LYS A 258 -4.56 -1.23 -9.44
N GLN A 259 -3.98 -0.55 -10.43
CA GLN A 259 -2.55 -0.61 -10.74
C GLN A 259 -1.68 -0.02 -9.63
N ILE A 260 -2.17 1.01 -8.93
CA ILE A 260 -1.43 1.64 -7.83
C ILE A 260 -1.32 0.76 -6.59
N VAL A 261 -2.25 -0.15 -6.41
CA VAL A 261 -2.47 -0.87 -5.15
C VAL A 261 -1.82 -2.23 -5.17
N ASP A 262 -1.68 -2.80 -6.35
CA ASP A 262 -1.06 -4.09 -6.55
C ASP A 262 0.47 -4.00 -6.41
N ASP A 263 0.95 -3.85 -5.17
CA ASP A 263 2.37 -3.67 -4.82
C ASP A 263 3.13 -5.00 -4.68
N ASP A 264 2.46 -6.13 -4.93
CA ASP A 264 3.07 -7.44 -4.83
C ASP A 264 3.85 -7.74 -6.12
N VAL A 265 5.18 -7.67 -6.02
CA VAL A 265 6.10 -8.03 -7.12
C VAL A 265 6.24 -9.55 -7.22
N MET A 266 5.80 -10.30 -6.20
CA MET A 266 5.97 -11.75 -6.08
C MET A 266 4.72 -12.53 -6.51
N GLU A 267 3.55 -11.91 -6.63
CA GLU A 267 2.37 -12.53 -7.27
C GLU A 267 2.54 -12.49 -8.79
N VAL A 268 3.33 -13.43 -9.33
CA VAL A 268 3.19 -13.81 -10.74
C VAL A 268 1.84 -14.50 -10.87
N THR A 269 0.81 -13.75 -11.23
CA THR A 269 -0.43 -14.34 -11.74
C THR A 269 -0.11 -15.00 -13.07
N VAL A 270 0.12 -16.32 -13.03
CA VAL A 270 0.01 -17.20 -14.21
C VAL A 270 -1.46 -17.35 -14.56
#